data_AF-A0A6M1RSA0-F1
#
_entry.id   AF-A0A6M1RSA0-F1
#
_cell.length_a   1.000
_cell.length_b   1.000
_cell.length_c   1.000
_cell.angle_alpha   90.00
_cell.angle_beta   90.00
_cell.angle_gamma   90.00
#
_symmetry.space_group_name_H-M   'P 1'
#
loop_
_entity.id
_entity.type
_entity.pdbx_description
1 polymer ?
#
loop_
_entity_poly.entity_id
_entity_poly.type
_entity_poly.pdbx_seq_one_letter_code
_entity_poly.pdbx_strand_id
1 'polypeptide(L)'
;MITDVIERLHARIEKQNEMLTQLHARNAVLERALPAELHPDTAQLVVSFASALTEKLLAAQKKYGHTNGWKVDDWERDCKKALMKHVMKGDPLDVAAYAAFCWARGWSTTPYRPQADPEDVMIRDFTDFVKQTAPRLHWKIWHETNTHPNHSLGGIDGWQHGFGTQTFGPMPLPDLIAKMKSEVSAEMDRLASKREGGAA
;
A
#
# COMPACT_ATOMS: atom_id res chain seq x y z
N MET A 1 -40.62 -21.38 -23.82
CA MET A 1 -40.04 -20.18 -23.19
C MET A 1 -40.30 -20.11 -21.69
N ILE A 2 -41.54 -20.27 -21.20
CA ILE A 2 -41.85 -20.19 -19.76
C ILE A 2 -41.22 -21.34 -18.95
N THR A 3 -41.26 -22.58 -19.47
CA THR A 3 -40.72 -23.76 -18.76
C THR A 3 -39.21 -23.67 -18.52
N ASP A 4 -38.45 -23.20 -19.51
CA ASP A 4 -36.99 -23.00 -19.44
C ASP A 4 -36.61 -21.90 -18.42
N VAL A 5 -37.42 -20.85 -18.28
CA VAL A 5 -37.22 -19.83 -17.23
C VAL A 5 -37.47 -20.42 -15.83
N ILE A 6 -38.49 -21.25 -15.67
CA ILE A 6 -38.81 -21.91 -14.39
C ILE A 6 -37.70 -22.90 -14.00
N GLU A 7 -37.21 -23.71 -14.94
CA GLU A 7 -36.12 -24.66 -14.71
C GLU A 7 -34.83 -23.95 -14.26
N ARG A 8 -34.47 -22.82 -14.90
CA ARG A 8 -33.30 -22.02 -14.49
C ARG A 8 -33.46 -21.39 -13.11
N LEU A 9 -34.69 -20.98 -12.74
CA LEU A 9 -34.97 -20.43 -11.41
C LEU A 9 -34.88 -21.50 -10.34
N HIS A 10 -35.44 -22.69 -10.57
CA HIS A 10 -35.32 -23.82 -9.65
C HIS A 10 -33.86 -24.23 -9.45
N ALA A 11 -33.08 -24.38 -10.51
CA ALA A 11 -31.65 -24.70 -10.39
C ALA A 11 -30.87 -23.63 -9.61
N ARG A 12 -31.25 -22.35 -9.73
CA ARG A 12 -30.63 -21.26 -8.96
C ARG A 12 -31.01 -21.33 -7.47
N ILE A 13 -32.26 -21.66 -7.16
CA ILE A 13 -32.75 -21.82 -5.78
C ILE A 13 -32.08 -23.02 -5.11
N GLU A 14 -31.99 -24.16 -5.80
CA GLU A 14 -31.31 -25.35 -5.28
C GLU A 14 -29.85 -25.05 -4.97
N LYS A 15 -29.13 -24.40 -5.90
CA LYS A 15 -27.75 -23.99 -5.68
C LYS A 15 -27.59 -23.03 -4.50
N GLN A 16 -28.55 -22.13 -4.28
CA GLN A 16 -28.56 -21.23 -3.12
C GLN A 16 -28.79 -22.00 -1.82
N ASN A 17 -29.70 -22.97 -1.80
CA ASN A 17 -30.00 -23.80 -0.63
C ASN A 17 -28.82 -24.72 -0.27
N GLU A 18 -28.12 -25.28 -1.26
CA GLU A 18 -26.88 -26.03 -1.04
C GLU A 18 -25.80 -25.15 -0.41
N MET A 19 -25.59 -23.95 -0.96
CA MET A 19 -24.65 -22.98 -0.41
C MET A 19 -25.01 -22.59 1.04
N LEU A 20 -26.30 -22.37 1.31
CA LEU A 20 -26.80 -22.06 2.65
C LEU A 20 -26.55 -23.23 3.63
N THR A 21 -26.76 -24.47 3.18
CA THR A 21 -26.51 -25.67 3.98
C THR A 21 -25.03 -25.83 4.32
N GLN A 22 -24.15 -25.60 3.35
CA GLN A 22 -22.70 -25.60 3.58
C GLN A 22 -22.26 -24.49 4.55
N LEU A 23 -22.84 -23.30 4.43
CA LEU A 23 -22.61 -22.19 5.36
C LEU A 23 -23.02 -22.54 6.80
N HIS A 24 -24.21 -23.13 6.97
CA HIS A 24 -24.67 -23.58 8.29
C HIS A 24 -23.78 -24.66 8.89
N ALA A 25 -23.37 -25.66 8.10
CA ALA A 25 -22.47 -26.71 8.56
C ALA A 25 -21.10 -26.15 9.02
N ARG A 26 -20.57 -25.16 8.29
CA ARG A 26 -19.33 -24.45 8.67
C ARG A 26 -19.50 -23.66 9.97
N ASN A 27 -20.62 -22.95 10.11
CA ASN A 27 -20.92 -22.13 11.27
C ASN A 27 -21.11 -22.95 12.55
N ALA A 28 -21.70 -24.14 12.46
CA ALA A 28 -21.90 -25.05 13.61
C ALA A 28 -20.58 -25.50 14.27
N VAL A 29 -19.46 -25.46 13.56
CA VAL A 29 -18.13 -25.71 14.15
C VAL A 29 -17.69 -24.52 15.01
N LEU A 30 -17.92 -23.29 14.53
CA LEU A 30 -17.56 -22.07 15.25
C LEU A 30 -18.44 -21.87 16.49
N GLU A 31 -19.74 -22.12 16.38
CA GLU A 31 -20.69 -21.99 17.49
C GLU A 31 -20.35 -22.88 18.68
N ARG A 32 -19.87 -24.11 18.42
CA ARG A 32 -19.43 -25.05 19.47
C ARG A 32 -18.19 -24.59 20.23
N ALA A 33 -17.41 -23.66 19.66
CA ALA A 33 -16.21 -23.13 20.28
C ALA A 33 -16.48 -21.87 21.14
N LEU A 34 -17.72 -21.35 21.13
CA LEU A 34 -18.08 -20.14 21.87
C LEU A 34 -18.49 -20.46 23.32
N PRO A 35 -18.16 -19.59 24.28
CA PRO A 35 -18.63 -19.73 25.67
C PRO A 35 -20.16 -19.73 25.75
N ALA A 36 -20.72 -20.60 26.58
CA ALA A 36 -22.18 -20.74 26.73
C ALA A 36 -22.84 -19.49 27.35
N GLU A 37 -22.06 -18.67 28.05
CA GLU A 37 -22.51 -17.43 28.67
C GLU A 37 -22.62 -16.26 27.68
N LEU A 38 -22.10 -16.42 26.45
CA LEU A 38 -22.16 -15.38 25.43
C LEU A 38 -23.59 -15.20 24.93
N HIS A 39 -24.04 -13.94 24.83
CA HIS A 39 -25.38 -13.63 24.34
C HIS A 39 -25.60 -14.22 22.93
N PRO A 40 -26.76 -14.85 22.64
CA PRO A 40 -27.00 -15.53 21.36
C PRO A 40 -26.79 -14.63 20.13
N ASP A 41 -27.28 -13.40 20.15
CA ASP A 41 -27.08 -12.46 19.04
C ASP A 41 -25.61 -12.09 18.83
N THR A 42 -24.82 -12.01 19.91
CA THR A 42 -23.38 -11.76 19.83
C THR A 42 -22.65 -12.97 19.26
N ALA A 43 -23.04 -14.19 19.67
CA ALA A 43 -22.52 -15.42 19.10
C ALA A 43 -22.78 -15.47 17.58
N GLN A 44 -24.02 -15.18 17.17
CA GLN A 44 -24.39 -15.12 15.76
C GLN A 44 -23.59 -14.07 15.00
N LEU A 45 -23.41 -12.87 15.55
CA LEU A 45 -22.58 -11.81 14.95
C LEU A 45 -21.14 -12.29 14.72
N VAL A 46 -20.50 -12.88 15.74
CA VAL A 46 -19.11 -13.35 15.66
C VAL A 46 -18.97 -14.43 14.59
N VAL A 47 -19.89 -15.40 14.57
CA VAL A 47 -19.88 -16.52 13.61
C VAL A 47 -20.08 -16.01 12.18
N SER A 48 -21.08 -15.16 11.95
CA SER A 48 -21.34 -14.56 10.63
C SER A 48 -20.15 -13.72 10.16
N PHE A 49 -19.54 -12.95 11.06
CA PHE A 49 -18.37 -12.12 10.74
C PHE A 49 -17.14 -12.96 10.38
N ALA A 50 -16.84 -13.98 11.19
CA ALA A 50 -15.72 -14.90 10.95
C ALA A 50 -15.88 -15.64 9.60
N SER A 51 -17.11 -16.05 9.28
CA SER A 51 -17.45 -16.65 7.99
C SER A 51 -17.20 -15.71 6.81
N ALA A 52 -17.68 -14.46 6.90
CA ALA A 52 -17.46 -13.45 5.85
C ALA A 52 -15.97 -13.10 5.67
N LEU A 53 -15.21 -12.99 6.77
CA LEU A 53 -13.77 -12.76 6.73
C LEU A 53 -13.04 -13.92 6.05
N THR A 54 -13.42 -15.16 6.37
CA THR A 54 -12.85 -16.38 5.77
C THR A 54 -13.05 -16.39 4.25
N GLU A 55 -14.25 -16.07 3.77
CA GLU A 55 -14.55 -16.00 2.34
C GLU A 55 -13.73 -14.92 1.63
N LYS A 56 -13.60 -13.75 2.25
CA LYS A 56 -12.78 -12.66 1.71
C LYS A 56 -11.32 -13.05 1.59
N LEU A 57 -10.76 -13.68 2.63
CA LEU A 57 -9.38 -14.17 2.61
C LEU A 57 -9.18 -15.28 1.57
N LEU A 58 -10.14 -16.19 1.42
CA LEU A 58 -10.10 -17.22 0.38
C LEU A 58 -10.15 -16.62 -1.03
N ALA A 59 -10.98 -15.59 -1.24
CA ALA A 59 -11.05 -14.89 -2.52
C ALA A 59 -9.72 -14.19 -2.83
N ALA A 60 -9.09 -13.54 -1.85
CA ALA A 60 -7.77 -12.93 -1.98
C ALA A 60 -6.69 -13.98 -2.26
N GLN A 61 -6.71 -15.12 -1.56
CA GLN A 61 -5.83 -16.26 -1.80
C GLN A 61 -5.90 -16.73 -3.26
N LYS A 62 -7.11 -16.96 -3.77
CA LYS A 62 -7.32 -17.39 -5.17
C LYS A 62 -6.88 -16.34 -6.18
N LYS A 63 -7.15 -15.06 -5.89
CA LYS A 63 -6.87 -13.95 -6.82
C LYS A 63 -5.39 -13.61 -6.93
N TYR A 64 -4.68 -13.60 -5.82
CA TYR A 64 -3.29 -13.12 -5.75
C TYR A 64 -2.27 -14.24 -5.52
N GLY A 65 -2.71 -15.50 -5.40
CA GLY A 65 -1.84 -16.64 -5.13
C GLY A 65 -1.20 -16.60 -3.74
N HIS A 66 -1.82 -15.90 -2.79
CA HIS A 66 -1.31 -15.84 -1.42
C HIS A 66 -1.27 -17.22 -0.77
N THR A 67 -0.29 -17.45 0.09
CA THR A 67 -0.18 -18.67 0.88
C THR A 67 -0.22 -18.31 2.37
N ASN A 68 0.87 -18.55 3.09
CA ASN A 68 1.05 -18.27 4.51
C ASN A 68 2.04 -17.13 4.77
N GLY A 69 2.31 -16.28 3.77
CA GLY A 69 3.26 -15.16 3.88
C GLY A 69 2.98 -14.21 5.05
N TRP A 70 1.72 -14.14 5.52
CA TRP A 70 1.35 -13.41 6.72
C TRP A 70 2.03 -13.89 8.01
N LYS A 71 2.63 -15.09 8.02
CA LYS A 71 3.37 -15.65 9.17
C LYS A 71 4.81 -15.13 9.30
N VAL A 72 5.36 -14.47 8.28
CA VAL A 72 6.73 -13.94 8.28
C VAL A 72 6.75 -12.57 8.96
N ASP A 73 7.86 -12.20 9.62
CA ASP A 73 7.98 -10.97 10.43
C ASP A 73 8.49 -9.73 9.68
N ASP A 74 8.71 -9.82 8.38
CA ASP A 74 9.38 -8.79 7.58
C ASP A 74 8.45 -7.66 7.08
N TRP A 75 7.17 -7.67 7.43
CA TRP A 75 6.16 -6.80 6.82
C TRP A 75 5.23 -6.09 7.82
N GLU A 76 5.59 -5.99 9.11
CA GLU A 76 4.81 -5.29 10.15
C GLU A 76 4.42 -3.86 9.71
N ARG A 77 5.37 -3.11 9.16
CA ARG A 77 5.16 -1.74 8.67
C ARG A 77 4.08 -1.69 7.59
N ASP A 78 4.16 -2.58 6.62
CA ASP A 78 3.23 -2.63 5.48
C ASP A 78 1.85 -3.12 5.92
N CYS A 79 1.80 -4.06 6.87
CA CYS A 79 0.57 -4.51 7.51
C CYS A 79 -0.18 -3.34 8.16
N LYS A 80 0.50 -2.52 8.97
CA LYS A 80 -0.10 -1.36 9.66
C LYS A 80 -0.51 -0.27 8.66
N LYS A 81 0.31 -0.01 7.64
CA LYS A 81 -0.01 0.96 6.58
C LYS A 81 -1.29 0.54 5.83
N ALA A 82 -1.41 -0.73 5.48
CA ALA A 82 -2.58 -1.27 4.82
C ALA A 82 -3.82 -1.24 5.74
N LEU A 83 -3.68 -1.61 7.01
CA LEU A 83 -4.74 -1.48 8.01
C LEU A 83 -5.32 -0.05 8.02
N MET A 84 -4.48 0.97 8.15
CA MET A 84 -4.92 2.36 8.15
C MET A 84 -5.56 2.78 6.83
N LYS A 85 -5.03 2.33 5.70
CA LYS A 85 -5.64 2.57 4.38
C LYS A 85 -7.06 2.02 4.31
N HIS A 86 -7.32 0.83 4.86
CA HIS A 86 -8.64 0.21 4.84
C HIS A 86 -9.61 0.84 5.85
N VAL A 87 -9.11 1.34 6.98
CA VAL A 87 -9.89 2.19 7.90
C VAL A 87 -10.38 3.43 7.16
N MET A 88 -9.48 4.15 6.48
CA MET A 88 -9.84 5.36 5.72
C MET A 88 -10.77 5.09 4.54
N LYS A 89 -10.65 3.91 3.91
CA LYS A 89 -11.53 3.47 2.83
C LYS A 89 -12.92 3.05 3.33
N GLY A 90 -13.05 2.68 4.60
CA GLY A 90 -14.31 2.22 5.20
C GLY A 90 -14.69 0.77 4.87
N ASP A 91 -13.72 -0.13 4.64
CA ASP A 91 -13.97 -1.56 4.41
C ASP A 91 -13.72 -2.38 5.70
N PRO A 92 -14.77 -2.73 6.48
CA PRO A 92 -14.59 -3.36 7.79
C PRO A 92 -14.00 -4.77 7.71
N LEU A 93 -14.20 -5.50 6.60
CA LEU A 93 -13.63 -6.84 6.45
C LEU A 93 -12.14 -6.79 6.12
N ASP A 94 -11.70 -5.81 5.32
CA ASP A 94 -10.25 -5.60 5.13
C ASP A 94 -9.59 -5.13 6.44
N VAL A 95 -10.24 -4.22 7.18
CA VAL A 95 -9.74 -3.79 8.50
C VAL A 95 -9.54 -4.99 9.41
N ALA A 96 -10.53 -5.88 9.50
CA ALA A 96 -10.43 -7.07 10.33
C ALA A 96 -9.37 -8.07 9.83
N ALA A 97 -9.17 -8.22 8.52
CA ALA A 97 -8.10 -9.05 7.97
C ALA A 97 -6.72 -8.57 8.45
N TYR A 98 -6.42 -7.28 8.28
CA TYR A 98 -5.12 -6.74 8.72
C TYR A 98 -4.99 -6.66 10.23
N ALA A 99 -6.08 -6.44 10.97
CA ALA A 99 -6.07 -6.54 12.42
C ALA A 99 -5.79 -7.96 12.91
N ALA A 100 -6.37 -8.98 12.26
CA ALA A 100 -6.12 -10.38 12.57
C ALA A 100 -4.65 -10.77 12.31
N PHE A 101 -4.04 -10.26 11.23
CA PHE A 101 -2.61 -10.45 10.99
C PHE A 101 -1.75 -9.79 12.08
N CYS A 102 -2.06 -8.55 12.48
CA CYS A 102 -1.37 -7.90 13.58
C CYS A 102 -1.49 -8.70 14.89
N TRP A 103 -2.70 -9.12 15.25
CA TRP A 103 -2.96 -9.93 16.45
C TRP A 103 -2.18 -11.25 16.43
N ALA A 104 -2.21 -11.97 15.30
CA ALA A 104 -1.52 -13.26 15.17
C ALA A 104 0.01 -13.16 15.28
N ARG A 105 0.58 -11.97 15.05
CA ARG A 105 2.02 -11.68 15.20
C ARG A 105 2.37 -10.95 16.50
N GLY A 106 1.38 -10.56 17.30
CA GLY A 106 1.61 -9.73 18.50
C GLY A 106 1.94 -8.26 18.21
N TRP A 107 1.66 -7.77 16.99
CA TRP A 107 1.92 -6.39 16.61
C TRP A 107 0.84 -5.44 17.13
N SER A 108 1.27 -4.26 17.59
CA SER A 108 0.34 -3.18 17.95
C SER A 108 -0.33 -2.60 16.70
N THR A 109 -1.64 -2.37 16.77
CA THR A 109 -2.40 -1.68 15.71
C THR A 109 -2.29 -0.15 15.79
N THR A 110 -1.50 0.38 16.75
CA THR A 110 -1.16 1.80 16.76
C THR A 110 -0.69 2.17 15.36
N PRO A 111 -1.27 3.21 14.73
CA PRO A 111 -0.86 3.61 13.40
C PRO A 111 0.65 3.69 13.40
N TYR A 112 1.28 3.10 12.40
CA TYR A 112 2.66 3.47 12.12
C TYR A 112 2.62 4.96 11.83
N ARG A 113 2.88 5.77 12.84
CA ARG A 113 3.12 7.19 12.68
C ARG A 113 4.41 7.18 11.89
N PRO A 114 4.42 7.68 10.65
CA PRO A 114 5.69 8.00 10.06
C PRO A 114 6.25 9.05 11.02
N GLN A 115 7.23 8.68 11.86
CA GLN A 115 8.43 9.50 11.85
C GLN A 115 8.73 9.57 10.37
N ALA A 116 8.41 10.72 9.77
CA ALA A 116 8.53 10.90 8.34
C ALA A 116 9.86 10.28 7.96
N ASP A 117 9.81 9.26 7.10
CA ASP A 117 10.99 8.49 6.77
C ASP A 117 12.10 9.52 6.51
N PRO A 118 13.26 9.45 7.20
CA PRO A 118 14.30 10.44 6.98
C PRO A 118 14.54 10.67 5.48
N GLU A 119 14.39 9.64 4.65
CA GLU A 119 14.41 9.74 3.19
C GLU A 119 13.25 10.58 2.62
N ASP A 120 11.99 10.31 3.00
CA ASP A 120 10.83 11.09 2.58
C ASP A 120 10.93 12.57 2.97
N VAL A 121 11.46 12.86 4.17
CA VAL A 121 11.72 14.23 4.63
C VAL A 121 12.74 14.89 3.71
N MET A 122 13.87 14.23 3.47
CA MET A 122 14.95 14.76 2.64
C MET A 122 14.48 14.98 1.18
N ILE A 123 13.72 14.05 0.61
CA ILE A 123 13.17 14.17 -0.76
C ILE A 123 12.17 15.32 -0.83
N ARG A 124 11.30 15.48 0.18
CA ARG A 124 10.37 16.61 0.25
C ARG A 124 11.11 17.94 0.36
N ASP A 125 12.10 18.03 1.24
CA ASP A 125 12.88 19.26 1.42
C ASP A 125 13.67 19.62 0.14
N PHE A 126 14.13 18.62 -0.61
CA PHE A 126 14.69 18.83 -1.95
C PHE A 126 13.64 19.30 -2.97
N THR A 127 12.45 18.71 -2.94
CA THR A 127 11.31 19.11 -3.79
C THR A 127 11.00 20.60 -3.62
N ASP A 128 10.91 21.05 -2.36
CA ASP A 128 10.56 22.43 -2.03
C ASP A 128 11.68 23.39 -2.45
N PHE A 129 12.94 23.00 -2.27
CA PHE A 129 14.09 23.74 -2.80
C PHE A 129 14.01 23.90 -4.34
N VAL A 130 13.78 22.83 -5.10
CA VAL A 130 13.69 22.93 -6.57
C VAL A 130 12.52 23.81 -6.99
N LYS A 131 11.37 23.70 -6.34
CA LYS A 131 10.21 24.56 -6.63
C LYS A 131 10.51 26.05 -6.41
N GLN A 132 11.29 26.38 -5.39
CA GLN A 132 11.66 27.77 -5.10
C GLN A 132 12.74 28.29 -6.05
N THR A 133 13.78 27.49 -6.30
CA THR A 133 14.98 27.93 -7.03
C THR A 133 14.83 27.78 -8.55
N ALA A 134 14.21 26.69 -9.01
CA ALA A 134 14.08 26.32 -10.41
C ALA A 134 12.72 25.64 -10.69
N PRO A 135 11.59 26.38 -10.60
CA PRO A 135 10.22 25.81 -10.62
C PRO A 135 9.86 25.03 -11.90
N ARG A 136 10.64 25.23 -12.96
CA ARG A 136 10.44 24.63 -14.27
C ARG A 136 11.35 23.43 -14.54
N LEU A 137 12.24 23.11 -13.59
CA LEU A 137 13.17 22.01 -13.67
C LEU A 137 12.48 20.69 -13.32
N HIS A 138 12.64 19.69 -14.18
CA HIS A 138 12.17 18.34 -13.92
C HIS A 138 13.27 17.53 -13.21
N TRP A 139 12.91 16.73 -12.22
CA TRP A 139 13.86 15.92 -11.47
C TRP A 139 13.22 14.62 -10.99
N LYS A 140 14.06 13.62 -10.68
CA LYS A 140 13.62 12.34 -10.12
C LYS A 140 14.72 11.70 -9.27
N ILE A 141 14.33 10.97 -8.24
CA ILE A 141 15.17 10.07 -7.44
C ILE A 141 14.60 8.66 -7.54
N TRP A 142 15.45 7.64 -7.66
CA TRP A 142 15.06 6.23 -7.67
C TRP A 142 16.13 5.36 -7.02
N HIS A 143 15.74 4.17 -6.57
CA HIS A 143 16.66 3.22 -5.92
C HIS A 143 17.25 2.24 -6.93
N GLU A 144 18.49 1.82 -6.69
CA GLU A 144 19.16 0.78 -7.47
C GLU A 144 18.82 -0.60 -6.88
N THR A 145 18.03 -1.40 -7.60
CA THR A 145 17.43 -2.63 -7.02
C THR A 145 18.39 -3.81 -6.90
N ASN A 146 19.60 -3.74 -7.46
CA ASN A 146 20.41 -4.94 -7.69
C ASN A 146 21.79 -4.96 -7.00
N THR A 147 22.35 -3.82 -6.59
CA THR A 147 23.77 -3.74 -6.17
C THR A 147 23.98 -3.08 -4.81
N HIS A 148 23.19 -2.07 -4.44
CA HIS A 148 23.35 -1.33 -3.19
C HIS A 148 21.99 -0.91 -2.60
N PRO A 149 21.42 -1.69 -1.64
CA PRO A 149 20.07 -1.43 -1.11
C PRO A 149 19.93 -0.09 -0.38
N ASN A 150 21.04 0.54 0.01
CA ASN A 150 21.07 1.84 0.69
C ASN A 150 21.60 2.98 -0.22
N HIS A 151 21.63 2.78 -1.54
CA HIS A 151 22.08 3.81 -2.48
C HIS A 151 20.95 4.22 -3.41
N SER A 152 20.98 5.49 -3.75
CA SER A 152 20.02 6.12 -4.63
C SER A 152 20.71 6.67 -5.87
N LEU A 153 19.93 6.75 -6.94
CA LEU A 153 20.27 7.44 -8.17
C LEU A 153 19.35 8.65 -8.31
N GLY A 154 19.90 9.74 -8.84
CA GLY A 154 19.19 10.98 -9.07
C GLY A 154 19.40 11.48 -10.49
N GLY A 155 18.43 12.23 -11.00
CA GLY A 155 18.49 12.84 -12.32
C GLY A 155 17.79 14.19 -12.36
N ILE A 156 18.37 15.13 -13.11
CA ILE A 156 17.85 16.48 -13.36
C ILE A 156 17.74 16.69 -14.87
N ASP A 157 16.62 17.27 -15.33
CA ASP A 157 16.34 17.55 -16.74
C ASP A 157 15.62 18.90 -16.91
N GLY A 158 16.09 19.68 -17.89
CA GLY A 158 15.65 21.03 -18.18
C GLY A 158 14.22 21.09 -18.69
N TRP A 159 13.87 20.40 -19.79
CA TRP A 159 12.53 20.49 -20.41
C TRP A 159 12.23 19.33 -21.38
N GLN A 160 11.11 18.64 -21.14
CA GLN A 160 10.49 17.56 -21.93
C GLN A 160 11.08 16.15 -21.78
N HIS A 161 10.19 15.23 -21.42
CA HIS A 161 10.44 13.84 -21.08
C HIS A 161 11.30 13.08 -22.11
N GLY A 162 12.51 12.72 -21.69
CA GLY A 162 13.37 11.79 -22.41
C GLY A 162 14.78 11.84 -21.88
N PHE A 163 15.02 11.21 -20.72
CA PHE A 163 16.27 11.17 -19.96
C PHE A 163 17.54 11.56 -20.75
N GLY A 164 18.19 12.65 -20.33
CA GLY A 164 19.57 12.94 -20.71
C GLY A 164 20.03 14.36 -20.43
N THR A 165 20.56 14.65 -19.24
CA THR A 165 21.66 15.64 -19.13
C THR A 165 22.61 15.30 -18.00
N GLN A 166 22.12 15.04 -16.78
CA GLN A 166 22.99 14.67 -15.65
C GLN A 166 22.34 13.64 -14.73
N THR A 167 23.06 12.53 -14.53
CA THR A 167 22.74 11.52 -13.53
C THR A 167 23.72 11.61 -12.38
N PHE A 168 23.24 11.26 -11.19
CA PHE A 168 23.99 11.31 -9.94
C PHE A 168 23.87 9.96 -9.25
N GLY A 169 24.98 9.48 -8.68
CA GLY A 169 25.03 8.22 -7.94
C GLY A 169 25.56 7.04 -8.78
N PRO A 170 25.48 5.82 -8.24
CA PRO A 170 24.82 5.46 -6.98
C PRO A 170 25.57 6.00 -5.75
N MET A 171 24.85 6.57 -4.77
CA MET A 171 25.41 7.04 -3.48
C MET A 171 24.32 7.11 -2.39
N PRO A 172 24.68 7.25 -1.10
CA PRO A 172 23.70 7.48 -0.05
C PRO A 172 22.82 8.71 -0.35
N LEU A 173 21.53 8.61 0.00
CA LEU A 173 20.55 9.66 -0.31
C LEU A 173 20.93 11.07 0.19
N PRO A 174 21.53 11.26 1.39
CA PRO A 174 21.97 12.59 1.83
C PRO A 174 23.00 13.22 0.89
N ASP A 175 23.99 12.43 0.45
CA ASP A 175 25.05 12.88 -0.45
C ASP A 175 24.51 13.17 -1.85
N LEU A 176 23.58 12.32 -2.31
CA LEU A 176 22.88 12.49 -3.58
C LEU A 176 22.13 13.83 -3.61
N ILE A 177 21.34 14.10 -2.58
CA ILE A 177 20.56 15.34 -2.46
C ILE A 177 21.47 16.56 -2.37
N ALA A 178 22.56 16.48 -1.60
CA ALA A 178 23.54 17.56 -1.51
C ALA A 178 24.15 17.88 -2.89
N LYS A 179 24.55 16.83 -3.64
CA LYS A 179 25.10 16.97 -4.99
C LYS A 179 24.10 17.57 -5.97
N MET A 180 22.85 17.09 -5.96
CA MET A 180 21.79 17.60 -6.81
C MET A 180 21.47 19.07 -6.48
N LYS A 181 21.39 19.46 -5.20
CA LYS A 181 21.17 20.87 -4.79
C LYS A 181 22.26 21.79 -5.34
N SER A 182 23.53 21.38 -5.20
CA SER A 182 24.67 22.16 -5.68
C SER A 182 24.59 22.42 -7.19
N GLU A 183 24.19 21.41 -7.97
CA GLU A 183 24.11 21.53 -9.43
C GLU A 183 22.95 22.42 -9.87
N VAL A 184 21.79 22.33 -9.21
CA VAL A 184 20.65 23.23 -9.47
C VAL A 184 21.05 24.69 -9.22
N SER A 185 21.71 24.97 -8.10
CA SER A 185 22.19 26.33 -7.80
C SER A 185 23.17 26.82 -8.86
N ALA A 186 24.17 26.00 -9.21
CA ALA A 186 25.17 26.37 -10.20
C ALA A 186 24.56 26.67 -11.59
N GLU A 187 23.56 25.89 -12.01
CA GLU A 187 22.89 26.14 -13.29
C GLU A 187 22.05 27.41 -13.26
N MET A 188 21.36 27.68 -12.15
CA MET A 188 20.59 28.92 -12.00
C MET A 188 21.50 30.16 -12.00
N ASP A 189 22.68 30.10 -11.39
CA ASP A 189 23.69 31.16 -11.43
C ASP A 189 24.20 31.38 -12.87
N ARG A 190 24.49 30.31 -13.63
CA ARG A 190 24.89 30.41 -15.05
C ARG A 190 23.80 31.07 -15.89
N LEU A 191 22.53 30.74 -15.65
CA LEU A 191 21.39 31.31 -16.36
C LEU A 191 21.18 32.80 -16.00
N ALA A 192 21.42 33.19 -14.75
CA ALA A 192 21.39 34.59 -14.33
C ALA A 192 22.47 35.41 -15.05
N SER A 193 23.73 34.95 -15.01
CA SER A 193 24.85 35.65 -15.67
C SER A 193 24.68 35.80 -17.19
N LYS A 194 24.06 34.80 -17.87
CA LYS A 194 23.74 34.90 -19.30
C LYS A 194 22.68 35.95 -19.62
N ARG A 195 21.74 36.20 -18.70
CA ARG A 195 20.71 37.24 -18.88
C ARG A 195 21.29 38.64 -18.72
N GLU A 196 22.25 38.81 -17.82
CA GLU A 196 22.92 40.09 -17.58
C GLU A 196 23.93 40.44 -18.67
N GLY A 197 24.67 39.46 -19.21
CA GLY A 197 25.64 39.68 -20.28
C GLY A 197 25.06 39.84 -21.70
N GLY A 198 23.77 39.53 -21.90
CA GLY A 198 23.08 39.65 -23.20
C GLY A 198 22.34 40.97 -23.42
N ALA A 199 22.44 41.91 -22.47
CA ALA A 199 21.78 43.21 -22.51
C ALA A 199 22.72 44.39 -22.88
N ALA A 200 23.92 44.10 -23.40
CA ALA A 200 24.90 45.09 -23.86
C ALA A 200 24.95 45.17 -25.39
#